data_AF-A0A9P1H8D9-F1
#
_entry.id   AF-A0A9P1H8D9-F1
#
_cell.length_a   1.000
_cell.length_b   1.000
_cell.length_c   1.000
_cell.angle_alpha   90.00
_cell.angle_beta   90.00
_cell.angle_gamma   90.00
#
_symmetry.space_group_name_H-M   'P 1'
#
loop_
_entity.id
_entity.type
_entity.pdbx_description
1 polymer ?
#
loop_
_entity_poly.entity_id
_entity_poly.type
_entity_poly.pdbx_seq_one_letter_code
_entity_poly.pdbx_strand_id
1 'polypeptide(L)'
;MAPAASSASALSNVAESSLSADLPPISALFLIDFDVKAGYTIAWKRAVSGLELEGVVEYKSLPSGLHSVKDDLIYFVHDAGHAGVSAFVNVPCEEEEARNARMLAVGVLVPLSFGRLGRAWRHADMLKDMAAKLAVDRNRTGVLEAYWEKCSLNKATRTHPIASGADNTPIASPTVAFHEPLLARGKGHSRTRSASDGGVVFRPGHTLPNTTLPAV
;
A
#
# COMPACT_ATOMS: atom_id res chain seq x y z
N MET A 1 -29.33 -55.17 -4.95
CA MET A 1 -27.89 -54.85 -4.90
C MET A 1 -27.64 -53.68 -5.84
N ALA A 2 -27.54 -52.47 -5.29
CA ALA A 2 -27.16 -51.22 -5.96
C ALA A 2 -26.62 -50.28 -4.86
N PRO A 3 -25.48 -49.60 -5.03
CA PRO A 3 -24.91 -48.77 -3.98
C PRO A 3 -25.48 -47.35 -3.99
N ALA A 4 -25.67 -46.81 -2.78
CA ALA A 4 -26.05 -45.43 -2.54
C ALA A 4 -24.89 -44.46 -2.84
N ALA A 5 -25.17 -43.39 -3.58
CA ALA A 5 -24.21 -42.36 -3.91
C ALA A 5 -23.97 -41.40 -2.74
N SER A 6 -22.69 -41.15 -2.49
CA SER A 6 -22.12 -40.31 -1.44
C SER A 6 -22.50 -38.83 -1.60
N SER A 7 -23.20 -38.28 -0.62
CA SER A 7 -23.56 -36.85 -0.52
C SER A 7 -22.67 -36.16 0.52
N ALA A 8 -21.43 -35.85 0.16
CA ALA A 8 -20.49 -35.16 1.05
C ALA A 8 -19.75 -33.96 0.42
N SER A 9 -19.94 -33.68 -0.88
CA SER A 9 -19.12 -32.67 -1.59
C SER A 9 -19.76 -31.28 -1.76
N ALA A 10 -20.95 -31.03 -1.21
CA ALA A 10 -21.70 -29.79 -1.47
C ALA A 10 -21.47 -28.66 -0.45
N LEU A 11 -20.90 -28.94 0.73
CA LEU A 11 -20.83 -27.96 1.82
C LEU A 11 -19.55 -27.10 1.84
N SER A 12 -18.51 -27.47 1.10
CA SER A 12 -17.26 -26.69 1.01
C SER A 12 -17.29 -25.57 -0.02
N ASN A 13 -18.14 -25.65 -1.05
CA ASN A 13 -18.13 -24.70 -2.17
C ASN A 13 -18.76 -23.32 -1.86
N VAL A 14 -19.56 -23.20 -0.79
CA VAL A 14 -20.29 -21.95 -0.49
C VAL A 14 -19.41 -20.96 0.29
N ALA A 15 -18.48 -21.44 1.10
CA ALA A 15 -17.62 -20.59 1.94
C ALA A 15 -16.45 -19.95 1.17
N GLU A 16 -15.89 -20.63 0.16
CA GLU A 16 -14.79 -20.07 -0.65
C GLU A 16 -15.27 -18.99 -1.63
N SER A 17 -16.53 -19.04 -2.06
CA SER A 17 -17.08 -18.10 -3.03
C SER A 17 -17.39 -16.71 -2.45
N SER A 18 -17.64 -16.58 -1.14
CA SER A 18 -17.98 -15.30 -0.52
C SER A 18 -16.75 -14.43 -0.23
N LEU A 19 -15.58 -15.03 0.02
CA LEU A 19 -14.32 -14.29 0.20
C LEU A 19 -13.83 -13.63 -1.11
N SER A 20 -14.12 -14.26 -2.25
CA SER A 20 -13.81 -13.68 -3.57
C SER A 20 -14.68 -12.50 -3.97
N ALA A 21 -15.88 -12.36 -3.38
CA ALA A 21 -16.78 -11.26 -3.71
C ALA A 21 -16.31 -9.91 -3.13
N ASP A 22 -15.40 -9.94 -2.16
CA ASP A 22 -14.98 -8.77 -1.39
C ASP A 22 -13.57 -8.26 -1.74
N LEU A 23 -12.76 -9.06 -2.44
CA LEU A 23 -11.41 -8.66 -2.83
C LEU A 23 -11.48 -7.75 -4.08
N PRO A 24 -10.81 -6.58 -4.08
CA PRO A 24 -10.70 -5.79 -5.29
C PRO A 24 -9.88 -6.58 -6.34
N PRO A 25 -10.18 -6.41 -7.63
CA PRO A 25 -9.44 -7.12 -8.67
C PRO A 25 -8.03 -6.56 -8.82
N ILE A 26 -7.08 -7.45 -9.10
CA ILE A 26 -5.67 -7.08 -9.26
C ILE A 26 -5.32 -6.92 -10.74
N SER A 27 -4.51 -5.91 -11.04
CA SER A 27 -3.93 -5.64 -12.37
C SER A 27 -2.53 -6.24 -12.53
N ALA A 28 -1.83 -6.49 -11.42
CA ALA A 28 -0.57 -7.22 -11.41
C ALA A 28 -0.39 -8.00 -10.10
N LEU A 29 0.41 -9.06 -10.18
CA LEU A 29 1.00 -9.79 -9.06
C LEU A 29 2.48 -10.04 -9.39
N PHE A 30 3.36 -9.83 -8.42
CA PHE A 30 4.79 -9.98 -8.62
C PHE A 30 5.48 -10.51 -7.36
N LEU A 31 6.60 -11.18 -7.58
CA LEU A 31 7.56 -11.61 -6.57
C LEU A 31 8.89 -10.91 -6.87
N ILE A 32 9.39 -10.18 -5.88
CA ILE A 32 10.69 -9.53 -5.92
C ILE A 32 11.61 -10.26 -4.96
N ASP A 33 12.83 -10.51 -5.41
CA ASP A 33 13.89 -11.13 -4.63
C ASP A 33 15.09 -10.19 -4.54
N PHE A 34 15.79 -10.24 -3.42
CA PHE A 34 17.04 -9.52 -3.24
C PHE A 34 18.21 -10.41 -3.65
N ASP A 35 18.87 -10.04 -4.74
CA ASP A 35 20.12 -10.63 -5.19
C ASP A 35 21.30 -9.74 -4.74
N VAL A 36 22.34 -10.37 -4.19
CA VAL A 36 23.50 -9.66 -3.66
C VAL A 36 24.30 -8.91 -4.74
N LYS A 37 24.24 -9.37 -6.00
CA LYS A 37 24.96 -8.80 -7.14
C LYS A 37 24.08 -7.86 -7.97
N ALA A 38 22.84 -8.27 -8.24
CA ALA A 38 21.91 -7.55 -9.10
C ALA A 38 21.00 -6.58 -8.33
N GLY A 39 20.97 -6.65 -7.00
CA GLY A 39 20.05 -5.88 -6.18
C GLY A 39 18.63 -6.44 -6.23
N TYR A 40 17.63 -5.58 -6.32
CA TYR A 40 16.23 -6.00 -6.35
C TYR A 40 15.84 -6.47 -7.75
N THR A 41 15.38 -7.71 -7.86
CA THR A 41 15.01 -8.33 -9.15
C THR A 41 13.61 -8.91 -9.09
N ILE A 42 12.88 -8.85 -10.21
CA ILE A 42 11.58 -9.54 -10.32
C ILE A 42 11.83 -11.02 -10.62
N ALA A 43 11.61 -11.88 -9.63
CA ALA A 43 11.74 -13.33 -9.77
C ALA A 43 10.53 -13.96 -10.49
N TRP A 44 9.35 -13.36 -10.38
CA TRP A 44 8.12 -13.81 -11.04
C TRP A 44 7.13 -12.65 -11.19
N LYS A 45 6.36 -12.61 -12.29
CA LYS A 45 5.28 -11.64 -12.48
C LYS A 45 4.14 -12.11 -13.36
N ARG A 46 2.96 -11.54 -13.12
CA ARG A 46 1.79 -11.48 -14.00
C ARG A 46 1.22 -10.07 -13.98
N ALA A 47 0.82 -9.58 -15.14
CA ALA A 47 0.22 -8.26 -15.28
C ALA A 47 -0.79 -8.26 -16.43
N VAL A 48 -1.75 -7.34 -16.37
CA VAL A 48 -2.56 -6.99 -17.54
C VAL A 48 -1.69 -6.34 -18.62
N SER A 49 -2.11 -6.46 -19.87
CA SER A 49 -1.37 -5.91 -21.01
C SER A 49 -1.15 -4.40 -20.87
N GLY A 50 0.08 -3.95 -21.11
CA GLY A 50 0.45 -2.53 -21.07
C GLY A 50 0.79 -1.95 -19.69
N LEU A 51 0.80 -2.77 -18.64
CA LEU A 51 1.24 -2.35 -17.31
C LEU A 51 2.74 -2.64 -17.13
N GLU A 52 3.53 -1.57 -17.00
CA GLU A 52 4.98 -1.68 -16.79
C GLU A 52 5.30 -2.00 -15.33
N LEU A 53 6.14 -3.01 -15.11
CA LEU A 53 6.57 -3.40 -13.77
C LEU A 53 8.08 -3.25 -13.60
N GLU A 54 8.85 -3.46 -14.67
CA GLU A 54 10.30 -3.57 -14.58
C GLU A 54 10.93 -2.22 -14.25
N GLY A 55 11.88 -2.24 -13.32
CA GLY A 55 12.55 -1.04 -12.85
C GLY A 55 11.59 -0.02 -12.24
N VAL A 56 10.48 -0.48 -11.64
CA VAL A 56 9.52 0.37 -10.91
C VAL A 56 9.08 -0.28 -9.60
N VAL A 57 8.55 -1.50 -9.66
CA VAL A 57 7.94 -2.13 -8.47
C VAL A 57 8.98 -2.69 -7.50
N GLU A 58 10.18 -2.99 -7.97
CA GLU A 58 11.31 -3.55 -7.22
C GLU A 58 11.73 -2.62 -6.09
N TYR A 59 12.05 -1.36 -6.43
CA TYR A 59 12.47 -0.38 -5.43
C TYR A 59 11.33 0.12 -4.55
N LYS A 60 10.07 0.06 -5.03
CA LYS A 60 8.90 0.44 -4.22
C LYS A 60 8.55 -0.63 -3.20
N SER A 61 8.77 -1.91 -3.52
CA SER A 61 8.43 -3.03 -2.63
C SER A 61 9.53 -3.38 -1.65
N LEU A 62 10.78 -2.99 -1.94
CA LEU A 62 11.92 -3.14 -1.04
C LEU A 62 12.60 -1.80 -0.68
N PRO A 63 11.92 -0.89 0.07
CA PRO A 63 12.55 0.32 0.60
C PRO A 63 13.80 0.04 1.45
N SER A 64 14.65 1.06 1.58
CA SER A 64 15.82 0.98 2.46
C SER A 64 15.39 0.74 3.91
N GLY A 65 16.19 -0.05 4.65
CA GLY A 65 15.95 -0.37 6.05
C GLY A 65 15.20 -1.68 6.31
N LEU A 66 14.56 -2.29 5.29
CA LEU A 66 13.84 -3.55 5.47
C LEU A 66 14.71 -4.74 5.90
N HIS A 67 16.03 -4.69 5.67
CA HIS A 67 16.98 -5.70 6.17
C HIS A 67 17.02 -5.79 7.71
N SER A 68 16.53 -4.77 8.42
CA SER A 68 16.52 -4.72 9.89
C SER A 68 15.24 -5.31 10.51
N VAL A 69 14.23 -5.63 9.70
CA VAL A 69 12.95 -6.21 10.15
C VAL A 69 12.77 -7.61 9.58
N LYS A 70 11.95 -8.42 10.25
CA LYS A 70 11.64 -9.79 9.81
C LYS A 70 10.55 -9.81 8.73
N ASP A 71 9.58 -8.92 8.85
CA ASP A 71 8.45 -8.79 7.94
C ASP A 71 7.93 -7.35 7.98
N ASP A 72 7.30 -6.92 6.89
CA ASP A 72 6.63 -5.63 6.80
C ASP A 72 5.56 -5.65 5.70
N LEU A 73 4.68 -4.64 5.69
CA LEU A 73 3.68 -4.42 4.66
C LEU A 73 3.82 -3.03 4.07
N ILE A 74 4.29 -2.96 2.83
CA ILE A 74 4.62 -1.72 2.14
C ILE A 74 3.46 -1.32 1.24
N TYR A 75 3.03 -0.06 1.33
CA TYR A 75 2.04 0.55 0.46
C TYR A 75 2.69 1.61 -0.42
N PHE A 76 2.33 1.63 -1.70
CA PHE A 76 2.84 2.61 -2.64
C PHE A 76 1.82 2.97 -3.71
N VAL A 77 2.06 4.06 -4.44
CA VAL A 77 1.29 4.43 -5.63
C VAL A 77 2.15 4.16 -6.85
N HIS A 78 1.53 3.60 -7.89
CA HIS A 78 2.14 3.34 -9.18
C HIS A 78 1.50 4.25 -10.24
N ASP A 79 2.35 4.89 -11.05
CA ASP A 79 2.01 6.08 -11.85
C ASP A 79 0.90 5.83 -12.89
N ALA A 80 0.58 4.57 -13.19
CA ALA A 80 -0.55 4.16 -14.01
C ALA A 80 -1.92 4.19 -13.28
N GLY A 81 -2.10 4.97 -12.21
CA GLY A 81 -3.36 5.02 -11.47
C GLY A 81 -3.67 3.78 -10.64
N HIS A 82 -2.64 3.11 -10.14
CA HIS A 82 -2.76 1.90 -9.32
C HIS A 82 -2.19 2.11 -7.92
N ALA A 83 -2.80 1.48 -6.92
CA ALA A 83 -2.20 1.29 -5.62
C ALA A 83 -1.45 -0.04 -5.58
N GLY A 84 -0.24 -0.01 -5.03
CA GLY A 84 0.55 -1.18 -4.72
C GLY A 84 0.49 -1.52 -3.24
N VAL A 85 0.44 -2.82 -2.94
CA VAL A 85 0.73 -3.35 -1.61
C VAL A 85 1.64 -4.55 -1.76
N SER A 86 2.70 -4.63 -0.96
CA SER A 86 3.65 -5.74 -0.97
C SER A 86 3.97 -6.20 0.45
N ALA A 87 3.88 -7.51 0.68
CA ALA A 87 4.31 -8.14 1.92
C ALA A 87 5.77 -8.55 1.78
N PHE A 88 6.60 -8.03 2.68
CA PHE A 88 8.02 -8.33 2.76
C PHE A 88 8.30 -9.39 3.83
N VAL A 89 9.31 -10.22 3.58
CA VAL A 89 9.85 -11.15 4.57
C VAL A 89 11.36 -11.26 4.44
N ASN A 90 12.02 -11.39 5.59
CA ASN A 90 13.45 -11.59 5.78
C ASN A 90 13.66 -12.80 6.69
N VAL A 91 14.12 -13.92 6.11
CA VAL A 91 14.41 -15.14 6.87
C VAL A 91 15.89 -15.47 6.82
N PRO A 92 16.50 -15.94 7.91
CA PRO A 92 17.84 -16.51 7.85
C PRO A 92 17.89 -17.66 6.84
N CYS A 93 18.95 -17.73 6.05
CA CYS A 93 19.13 -18.74 5.02
C CYS A 93 20.58 -19.21 4.99
N GLU A 94 20.85 -20.51 4.95
CA GLU A 94 22.23 -21.03 4.99
C GLU A 94 22.94 -21.02 3.63
N GLU A 95 22.31 -20.44 2.59
CA GLU A 95 22.90 -20.26 1.27
C GLU A 95 23.98 -19.16 1.31
N GLU A 96 25.23 -19.50 0.94
CA GLU A 96 26.35 -18.56 0.89
C GLU A 96 26.05 -17.36 -0.02
N GLU A 97 25.32 -17.58 -1.13
CA GLU A 97 24.93 -16.50 -2.03
C GLU A 97 23.97 -15.49 -1.39
N ALA A 98 23.20 -15.91 -0.39
CA ALA A 98 22.20 -15.09 0.30
C ALA A 98 22.76 -14.32 1.51
N ARG A 99 24.08 -14.36 1.78
CA ARG A 99 24.71 -13.69 2.95
C ARG A 99 24.00 -13.98 4.27
N ASN A 100 23.56 -15.22 4.46
CA ASN A 100 22.84 -15.69 5.65
C ASN A 100 21.38 -15.23 5.78
N ALA A 101 20.80 -14.51 4.79
CA ALA A 101 19.42 -14.02 4.86
C ALA A 101 18.75 -13.93 3.48
N ARG A 102 17.57 -14.55 3.36
CA ARG A 102 16.70 -14.46 2.19
C ARG A 102 15.67 -13.37 2.40
N MET A 103 15.69 -12.38 1.53
CA MET A 103 14.81 -11.21 1.55
C MET A 103 13.96 -11.18 0.29
N LEU A 104 12.64 -11.26 0.43
CA LEU A 104 11.72 -11.21 -0.70
C LEU A 104 10.45 -10.43 -0.39
N ALA A 105 9.77 -9.98 -1.43
CA ALA A 105 8.47 -9.33 -1.32
C ALA A 105 7.48 -9.87 -2.36
N VAL A 106 6.26 -10.18 -1.92
CA VAL A 106 5.13 -10.51 -2.80
C VAL A 106 4.17 -9.34 -2.81
N GLY A 107 3.86 -8.80 -3.99
CA GLY A 107 3.01 -7.62 -4.10
C GLY A 107 2.04 -7.66 -5.25
N VAL A 108 0.99 -6.84 -5.14
CA VAL A 108 -0.05 -6.66 -6.14
C VAL A 108 -0.23 -5.20 -6.49
N LEU A 109 -0.74 -4.95 -7.70
CA LEU A 109 -1.28 -3.65 -8.10
C LEU A 109 -2.80 -3.76 -8.24
N VAL A 110 -3.52 -2.78 -7.70
CA VAL A 110 -4.99 -2.67 -7.75
C VAL A 110 -5.36 -1.31 -8.33
N PRO A 111 -6.35 -1.20 -9.24
CA PRO A 111 -6.77 0.10 -9.74
C PRO A 111 -7.31 1.02 -8.62
N LEU A 112 -6.96 2.30 -8.66
CA LEU A 112 -7.45 3.28 -7.68
C LEU A 112 -8.96 3.54 -7.79
N SER A 113 -9.62 3.08 -8.85
CA SER A 113 -11.08 3.21 -9.04
C SER A 113 -11.92 2.44 -8.01
N PHE A 114 -11.32 1.49 -7.28
CA PHE A 114 -12.00 0.70 -6.25
C PHE A 114 -12.06 1.39 -4.87
N GLY A 115 -11.79 2.70 -4.79
CA GLY A 115 -11.85 3.50 -3.57
C GLY A 115 -10.48 3.91 -3.05
N ARG A 116 -10.38 4.27 -1.77
CA ARG A 116 -9.10 4.70 -1.18
C ARG A 116 -8.05 3.61 -1.37
N LEU A 117 -6.95 3.94 -2.06
CA LEU A 117 -5.88 2.99 -2.43
C LEU A 117 -6.41 1.68 -3.07
N GLY A 118 -7.52 1.75 -3.82
CA GLY A 118 -8.13 0.58 -4.45
C GLY A 118 -8.62 -0.51 -3.49
N ARG A 119 -8.65 -0.25 -2.17
CA ARG A 119 -8.84 -1.27 -1.12
C ARG A 119 -7.78 -2.38 -1.13
N ALA A 120 -6.56 -2.09 -1.60
CA ALA A 120 -5.49 -3.06 -1.76
C ALA A 120 -5.14 -3.79 -0.44
N TRP A 121 -5.36 -3.17 0.73
CA TRP A 121 -5.13 -3.81 2.04
C TRP A 121 -5.91 -5.12 2.24
N ARG A 122 -7.00 -5.35 1.51
CA ARG A 122 -7.75 -6.61 1.60
C ARG A 122 -6.92 -7.82 1.13
N HIS A 123 -5.84 -7.61 0.38
CA HIS A 123 -4.92 -8.67 -0.03
C HIS A 123 -3.82 -8.95 1.00
N ALA A 124 -3.66 -8.12 2.04
CA ALA A 124 -2.48 -8.14 2.92
C ALA A 124 -2.20 -9.52 3.54
N ASP A 125 -3.20 -10.17 4.12
CA ASP A 125 -3.02 -11.45 4.81
C ASP A 125 -2.58 -12.56 3.84
N MET A 126 -3.17 -12.59 2.65
CA MET A 126 -2.79 -13.57 1.63
C MET A 126 -1.39 -13.32 1.08
N LEU A 127 -0.99 -12.05 0.91
CA LEU A 127 0.36 -11.72 0.47
C LEU A 127 1.41 -12.13 1.51
N LYS A 128 1.14 -11.90 2.79
CA LYS A 128 2.02 -12.34 3.89
C LYS A 128 2.17 -13.85 3.91
N ASP A 129 1.08 -14.59 3.77
CA ASP A 129 1.09 -16.05 3.71
C ASP A 129 1.88 -16.58 2.49
N MET A 130 1.67 -16.00 1.30
CA MET A 130 2.45 -16.35 0.11
C MET A 130 3.93 -16.02 0.26
N ALA A 131 4.27 -14.86 0.82
CA ALA A 131 5.66 -14.46 1.07
C ALA A 131 6.35 -15.44 2.03
N ALA A 132 5.69 -15.80 3.14
CA ALA A 132 6.21 -16.78 4.09
C ALA A 132 6.46 -18.16 3.45
N LYS A 133 5.53 -18.63 2.60
CA LYS A 133 5.69 -19.90 1.87
C LYS A 133 6.85 -19.87 0.88
N LEU A 134 7.00 -18.77 0.16
CA LEU A 134 8.07 -18.59 -0.84
C LEU A 134 9.44 -18.35 -0.19
N ALA A 135 9.47 -17.83 1.03
CA ALA A 135 10.71 -17.72 1.81
C ALA A 135 11.27 -19.10 2.17
N VAL A 136 10.40 -20.06 2.49
CA VAL A 136 10.80 -21.45 2.72
C VAL A 136 11.22 -22.13 1.42
N ASP A 137 10.40 -22.02 0.36
CA ASP A 137 10.68 -22.61 -0.95
C ASP A 137 10.27 -21.68 -2.09
N ARG A 138 11.27 -21.04 -2.70
CA ARG A 138 11.12 -20.06 -3.78
C ARG A 138 10.49 -20.65 -5.04
N ASN A 139 10.61 -21.96 -5.24
CA ASN A 139 10.11 -22.61 -6.46
C ASN A 139 8.59 -22.86 -6.41
N ARG A 140 7.93 -22.62 -5.28
CA ARG A 140 6.47 -22.77 -5.12
C ARG A 140 5.66 -21.66 -5.77
N THR A 141 6.08 -21.18 -6.94
CA THR A 141 5.41 -20.10 -7.70
C THR A 141 3.98 -20.44 -8.11
N GLY A 142 3.58 -21.72 -8.06
CA GLY A 142 2.19 -22.15 -8.25
C GLY A 142 1.19 -21.47 -7.29
N VAL A 143 1.61 -21.06 -6.09
CA VAL A 143 0.73 -20.29 -5.18
C VAL A 143 0.40 -18.90 -5.74
N LEU A 144 1.35 -18.29 -6.45
CA LEU A 144 1.16 -16.98 -7.09
C LEU A 144 0.24 -17.11 -8.31
N GLU A 145 0.44 -18.15 -9.13
CA GLU A 145 -0.40 -18.38 -10.30
C GLU A 145 -1.86 -18.63 -9.89
N ALA A 146 -2.10 -19.49 -8.90
CA ALA A 146 -3.45 -19.77 -8.39
C ALA A 146 -4.14 -18.50 -7.85
N TYR A 147 -3.38 -17.63 -7.18
CA TYR A 147 -3.93 -16.37 -6.67
C TYR A 147 -4.23 -15.36 -7.79
N TRP A 148 -3.36 -15.29 -8.81
CA TRP A 148 -3.58 -14.49 -10.01
C TRP A 148 -4.85 -14.93 -10.74
N GLU A 149 -5.05 -16.23 -10.95
CA GLU A 149 -6.26 -16.76 -11.58
C GLU A 149 -7.54 -16.43 -10.81
N LYS A 150 -7.46 -16.36 -9.48
CA LYS A 150 -8.59 -16.03 -8.60
C LYS A 150 -8.97 -14.55 -8.65
N CYS A 151 -7.97 -13.65 -8.61
CA CYS A 151 -8.20 -12.23 -8.34
C CYS A 151 -7.95 -11.29 -9.53
N SER A 152 -7.40 -11.79 -10.65
CA SER A 152 -7.07 -10.94 -11.79
C SER A 152 -8.30 -10.26 -12.42
N LEU A 153 -8.08 -9.04 -12.90
CA LEU A 153 -9.12 -8.18 -13.48
C LEU A 153 -9.91 -8.85 -14.62
N ASN A 154 -9.29 -9.77 -15.36
CA ASN A 154 -9.90 -10.46 -16.50
C ASN A 154 -11.07 -11.38 -16.13
N LYS A 155 -11.23 -11.76 -14.84
CA LYS A 155 -12.37 -12.54 -14.34
C LYS A 155 -13.39 -11.72 -13.56
N ALA A 156 -13.04 -10.49 -13.17
CA ALA A 156 -13.93 -9.58 -12.44
C ALA A 156 -14.93 -8.83 -13.34
N THR A 157 -15.25 -9.37 -14.53
CA THR A 157 -16.42 -8.95 -15.30
C THR A 157 -17.70 -9.43 -14.61
N ARG A 158 -17.98 -8.92 -13.42
CA ARG A 158 -19.33 -8.90 -12.83
C ARG A 158 -19.53 -7.58 -12.15
N THR A 159 -20.22 -6.71 -12.89
CA THR A 159 -21.19 -5.76 -12.34
C THR A 159 -20.63 -4.82 -11.27
N HIS A 160 -19.99 -3.75 -11.72
CA HIS A 160 -20.29 -2.47 -11.06
C HIS A 160 -21.68 -2.05 -11.55
N PRO A 161 -22.71 -1.94 -10.68
CA PRO A 161 -23.80 -1.05 -10.99
C PRO A 161 -23.17 0.32 -11.14
N ILE A 162 -23.22 0.87 -12.35
CA ILE A 162 -23.14 2.31 -12.52
C ILE A 162 -24.29 2.82 -11.66
N ALA A 163 -23.98 3.36 -10.48
CA ALA A 163 -24.93 4.14 -9.70
C ALA A 163 -25.17 5.45 -10.45
N SER A 164 -25.93 5.37 -11.54
CA SER A 164 -26.54 6.49 -12.22
C SER A 164 -28.04 6.40 -11.96
N GLY A 165 -28.51 7.16 -10.98
CA GLY A 165 -29.93 7.21 -10.64
C GLY A 165 -30.21 7.93 -9.33
N ALA A 166 -30.13 9.27 -9.37
CA ALA A 166 -30.88 10.24 -8.57
C ALA A 166 -30.88 10.09 -7.03
N ASP A 167 -30.09 10.93 -6.36
CA ASP A 167 -30.55 11.65 -5.17
C ASP A 167 -29.95 13.06 -5.20
N ASN A 168 -30.74 14.00 -5.74
CA ASN A 168 -30.49 15.42 -5.64
C ASN A 168 -30.86 15.90 -4.24
N THR A 169 -29.88 15.97 -3.33
CA THR A 169 -29.99 16.81 -2.14
C THR A 169 -28.73 17.65 -2.01
N PRO A 170 -28.79 18.98 -2.23
CA PRO A 170 -27.65 19.84 -1.96
C PRO A 170 -27.45 19.92 -0.44
N ILE A 171 -26.28 19.51 0.04
CA ILE A 171 -25.80 19.86 1.37
C ILE A 171 -25.62 21.38 1.37
N ALA A 172 -26.58 22.08 1.99
CA ALA A 172 -26.47 23.49 2.26
C ALA A 172 -25.34 23.71 3.28
N SER A 173 -24.30 24.42 2.87
CA SER A 173 -23.36 25.06 3.79
C SER A 173 -24.16 25.97 4.74
N PRO A 174 -23.88 25.98 6.06
CA PRO A 174 -24.49 26.94 6.95
C PRO A 174 -23.95 28.34 6.64
N THR A 175 -24.69 29.05 5.80
CA THR A 175 -24.56 30.50 5.60
C THR A 175 -25.11 31.19 6.83
N VAL A 176 -24.22 31.80 7.62
CA VAL A 176 -24.61 32.71 8.69
C VAL A 176 -24.91 34.06 8.05
N ALA A 177 -26.14 34.53 8.23
CA ALA A 177 -26.71 35.76 7.70
C ALA A 177 -27.53 36.37 8.86
N PHE A 178 -27.57 37.65 9.21
CA PHE A 178 -27.00 38.92 8.77
C PHE A 178 -27.13 39.85 10.00
N HIS A 179 -26.33 40.91 10.11
CA HIS A 179 -26.91 42.23 10.38
C HIS A 179 -25.97 43.34 9.92
N GLU A 180 -26.34 43.97 8.82
CA GLU A 180 -25.77 45.23 8.34
C GLU A 180 -26.67 46.38 8.83
N PRO A 181 -26.13 47.46 9.42
CA PRO A 181 -26.80 48.74 9.43
C PRO A 181 -26.22 49.65 8.34
N LEU A 182 -27.13 50.24 7.57
CA LEU A 182 -26.91 51.12 6.45
C LEU A 182 -26.29 52.49 6.86
N LEU A 183 -25.27 52.89 6.10
CA LEU A 183 -24.83 54.25 5.70
C LEU A 183 -24.62 55.38 6.76
N ALA A 184 -23.36 55.85 6.85
CA ALA A 184 -23.04 57.30 6.78
C ALA A 184 -21.58 57.60 6.40
N ARG A 185 -21.45 58.51 5.44
CA ARG A 185 -20.30 59.27 4.91
C ARG A 185 -19.18 59.64 5.90
N GLY A 186 -17.90 59.44 5.50
CA GLY A 186 -16.81 60.37 5.85
C GLY A 186 -15.39 59.80 6.04
N LYS A 187 -14.47 60.23 5.16
CA LYS A 187 -13.01 60.46 5.34
C LYS A 187 -12.13 59.40 6.05
N GLY A 188 -11.10 58.95 5.32
CA GLY A 188 -9.72 58.94 5.83
C GLY A 188 -8.99 57.59 5.92
N HIS A 189 -7.91 57.48 5.16
CA HIS A 189 -6.64 56.77 5.45
C HIS A 189 -6.65 55.41 6.18
N SER A 190 -6.17 54.37 5.51
CA SER A 190 -4.78 53.87 5.61
C SER A 190 -4.69 52.40 5.19
N ARG A 191 -3.64 52.05 4.47
CA ARG A 191 -3.26 50.68 4.12
C ARG A 191 -2.88 49.92 5.38
N THR A 192 -3.25 48.64 5.48
CA THR A 192 -2.48 47.70 6.30
C THR A 192 -2.57 46.30 5.73
N ARG A 193 -1.41 45.80 5.33
CA ARG A 193 -1.12 44.40 5.02
C ARG A 193 -0.77 43.74 6.37
N SER A 194 -1.25 42.54 6.63
CA SER A 194 -0.71 41.73 7.73
C SER A 194 -0.11 40.46 7.14
N ALA A 195 1.22 40.45 7.09
CA ALA A 195 2.05 39.27 7.00
C ALA A 195 2.10 38.60 8.39
N SER A 196 2.09 37.28 8.42
CA SER A 196 2.31 36.50 9.63
C SER A 196 3.81 36.20 9.72
N ASP A 197 4.50 36.87 10.64
CA ASP A 197 5.94 36.72 10.87
C ASP A 197 6.22 35.59 11.89
N GLY A 198 7.22 34.76 11.59
CA GLY A 198 7.66 33.65 12.43
C GLY A 198 8.62 34.12 13.53
N GLY A 199 8.22 33.97 14.79
CA GLY A 199 9.06 34.26 15.95
C GLY A 199 9.77 33.02 16.48
N VAL A 200 11.05 32.87 16.15
CA VAL A 200 11.98 31.94 16.82
C VAL A 200 12.41 32.55 18.15
N VAL A 201 12.11 31.90 19.28
CA VAL A 201 12.61 32.29 20.60
C VAL A 201 13.88 31.50 20.90
N PHE A 202 15.04 32.11 20.68
CA PHE A 202 16.31 31.66 21.28
C PHE A 202 16.34 32.07 22.75
N ARG A 203 16.67 31.11 23.64
CA ARG A 203 17.03 31.40 25.04
C ARG A 203 18.56 31.38 25.18
N PRO A 204 19.21 32.45 25.66
CA PRO A 204 20.65 32.43 25.92
C PRO A 204 20.98 32.09 27.37
N GLY A 205 22.09 31.36 27.56
CA GLY A 205 22.94 31.49 28.76
C GLY A 205 22.98 30.30 29.73
N HIS A 206 23.82 29.30 29.42
CA HIS A 206 24.48 28.51 30.47
C HIS A 206 25.95 28.29 30.06
N THR A 207 26.85 29.02 30.71
CA THR A 207 28.30 28.94 30.59
C THR A 207 28.82 27.83 31.52
N LEU A 208 29.63 26.90 30.99
CA LEU A 208 30.32 25.88 31.79
C LEU A 208 31.65 26.45 32.33
N PRO A 209 32.01 26.24 33.60
CA PRO A 209 33.28 26.69 34.15
C PRO A 209 34.45 25.81 33.67
N ASN A 210 35.48 26.49 33.15
CA ASN A 210 36.75 25.94 32.72
C ASN A 210 37.59 25.57 33.96
N THR A 211 37.96 24.31 34.15
CA THR A 211 38.85 23.88 35.23
C THR A 211 40.29 23.81 34.70
N THR A 212 41.10 24.71 35.22
CA THR A 212 42.56 24.77 35.06
C THR A 212 43.23 23.57 35.74
N LEU A 213 44.05 22.82 34.98
CA LEU A 213 45.04 21.89 35.54
C LEU A 213 46.33 22.67 35.88
N PRO A 214 46.94 22.48 37.06
CA PRO A 214 48.30 22.95 37.29
C PRO A 214 49.33 21.91 36.83
N ALA A 215 50.40 22.41 36.22
CA ALA A 215 51.62 21.68 35.94
C ALA A 215 52.48 21.58 37.21
N VAL A 216 52.95 20.37 37.51
CA VAL A 216 54.28 20.05 38.07
C VAL A 216 54.71 18.70 37.51
#